data_AF-A0A256G8E5-F1
#
_entry.id   AF-A0A256G8E5-F1
#
_cell.length_a   1.000
_cell.length_b   1.000
_cell.length_c   1.000
_cell.angle_alpha   90.00
_cell.angle_beta   90.00
_cell.angle_gamma   90.00
#
_symmetry.space_group_name_H-M   'P 1'
#
loop_
_entity.id
_entity.type
_entity.pdbx_description
1 polymer ?
#
loop_
_entity_poly.entity_id
_entity_poly.type
_entity_poly.pdbx_seq_one_letter_code
_entity_poly.pdbx_strand_id
1 'polypeptide(L)' 'MGLLNIIRRTALREKQSIREISRRTGLSRNTITKYLNAGTIEPTFTVTRKNTR' A
#
# COMPACT_ATOMS: atom_id res chain seq x y z
N MET A 1 -5.00 8.19 1.53
CA MET A 1 -4.01 7.45 0.72
C MET A 1 -2.94 6.93 1.65
N GLY A 2 -3.01 5.66 2.05
CA GLY A 2 -2.13 5.08 3.08
C GLY A 2 -0.82 4.53 2.49
N LEU A 3 0.21 4.44 3.34
CA LEU A 3 1.51 3.80 3.10
C LEU A 3 1.39 2.44 2.39
N LEU A 4 0.33 1.69 2.71
CA LEU A 4 0.00 0.39 2.11
C LEU A 4 -0.26 0.46 0.59
N ASN A 5 -0.93 1.52 0.13
CA ASN A 5 -1.23 1.69 -1.30
C ASN A 5 0.04 1.99 -2.10
N ILE A 6 0.99 2.72 -1.51
CA ILE A 6 2.28 3.00 -2.15
C ILE A 6 3.06 1.69 -2.32
N ILE A 7 3.24 0.92 -1.24
CA ILE A 7 3.96 -0.37 -1.25
C ILE A 7 3.36 -1.33 -2.28
N ARG A 8 2.03 -1.48 -2.30
CA ARG A 8 1.34 -2.36 -3.25
C ARG A 8 1.48 -1.89 -4.68
N ARG A 9 1.34 -0.58 -4.95
CA ARG A 9 1.50 -0.04 -6.30
C ARG A 9 2.91 -0.29 -6.83
N THR A 10 3.93 -0.02 -6.01
CA THR A 10 5.33 -0.27 -6.38
C THR A 10 5.62 -1.76 -6.58
N ALA A 11 5.05 -2.65 -5.76
CA ALA A 11 5.30 -4.10 -5.88
C ALA A 11 4.53 -4.76 -7.04
N LEU A 12 3.24 -4.46 -7.19
CA LEU A 12 2.35 -5.18 -8.12
C LEU A 12 2.32 -4.55 -9.51
N ARG A 13 2.38 -3.22 -9.62
CA ARG A 13 2.35 -2.53 -10.92
C ARG A 13 3.73 -2.27 -11.47
N GLU A 14 4.61 -1.70 -10.65
CA GLU A 14 5.97 -1.35 -11.06
C GLU A 14 6.93 -2.56 -10.97
N LYS A 15 6.45 -3.70 -10.44
CA LYS A 15 7.20 -4.95 -10.28
C LYS A 15 8.56 -4.76 -9.60
N GLN A 16 8.67 -3.75 -8.72
CA GLN A 16 9.91 -3.47 -8.01
C GLN A 16 10.18 -4.54 -6.96
N SER A 17 11.46 -4.85 -6.77
CA SER A 17 11.88 -5.77 -5.71
C SER A 17 11.53 -5.21 -4.33
N ILE A 18 11.24 -6.09 -3.38
CA ILE A 18 11.01 -5.72 -1.97
C ILE A 18 12.17 -4.89 -1.40
N ARG A 19 13.39 -5.12 -1.90
CA ARG A 19 14.60 -4.38 -1.52
C ARG A 19 14.55 -2.92 -1.96
N GLU A 20 14.03 -2.66 -3.16
CA GLU A 20 13.85 -1.29 -3.68
C GLU A 20 12.77 -0.53 -2.91
N ILE A 21 11.66 -1.22 -2.63
CA ILE A 21 10.56 -0.67 -1.83
C ILE A 21 11.04 -0.35 -0.42
N SER A 22 11.85 -1.22 0.19
CA SER A 22 12.47 -1.01 1.50
C SER A 22 13.37 0.23 1.52
N ARG A 23 14.20 0.45 0.48
CA ARG A 23 15.03 1.65 0.36
C ARG A 23 14.21 2.93 0.23
N ARG A 24 13.11 2.89 -0.53
CA ARG A 24 12.25 4.05 -0.77
C ARG A 24 11.34 4.41 0.40
N THR A 25 10.86 3.40 1.12
CA THR A 25 9.88 3.58 2.20
C THR A 25 10.51 3.60 3.59
N GLY A 26 11.78 3.21 3.73
CA GLY A 26 12.46 3.07 5.02
C GLY A 26 11.95 1.90 5.87
N LEU A 27 11.06 1.06 5.32
CA LEU A 27 10.50 -0.07 6.04
C LEU A 27 11.38 -1.30 5.93
N SER A 28 11.31 -2.16 6.94
CA SER A 28 11.93 -3.47 6.87
C SER A 28 11.30 -4.32 5.76
N ARG A 29 12.10 -5.19 5.16
CA ARG A 29 11.62 -6.15 4.14
C ARG A 29 10.50 -7.01 4.70
N ASN A 30 10.61 -7.45 5.95
CA ASN A 30 9.60 -8.28 6.62
C ASN A 30 8.26 -7.55 6.75
N THR A 31 8.30 -6.26 7.04
CA THR A 31 7.11 -5.40 7.12
C THR A 31 6.43 -5.30 5.75
N ILE A 32 7.22 -5.11 4.68
CA ILE A 32 6.70 -5.09 3.31
C ILE A 32 6.08 -6.43 2.93
N THR A 33 6.76 -7.55 3.20
CA THR A 33 6.24 -8.90 2.91
C THR A 33 4.95 -9.17 3.68
N LYS A 34 4.89 -8.81 4.97
CA LYS A 34 3.65 -8.88 5.77
C LYS A 34 2.54 -8.06 5.13
N TYR A 35 2.81 -6.84 4.70
CA TYR A 35 1.79 -5.99 4.07
C TYR A 35 1.33 -6.47 2.69
N LEU A 36 2.21 -7.11 1.90
CA LEU A 36 1.83 -7.72 0.64
C LEU A 36 0.99 -8.98 0.85
N ASN A 37 1.40 -9.85 1.79
CA ASN A 37 0.67 -11.07 2.15
C ASN A 37 -0.65 -10.80 2.87
N ALA A 38 -0.74 -9.70 3.62
CA ALA A 38 -1.89 -9.38 4.43
C ALA A 38 -3.17 -9.16 3.63
N GLY A 39 -3.14 -9.09 2.29
CA GLY A 39 -4.30 -9.28 1.39
C GLY A 39 -5.42 -8.22 1.45
N THR A 40 -5.79 -7.76 2.63
CA THR A 40 -7.13 -7.29 2.98
C THR A 40 -7.07 -6.24 4.08
N ILE A 41 -6.38 -5.14 3.83
CA ILE A 41 -6.87 -3.87 4.37
C ILE A 41 -7.21 -3.07 3.13
N GLU A 42 -8.40 -3.30 2.60
CA GLU A 42 -9.02 -2.29 1.77
C GLU A 42 -9.03 -1.02 2.61
N PRO A 43 -8.34 0.07 2.21
CA PRO A 43 -8.76 1.35 2.71
C PRO A 43 -10.17 1.52 2.15
N THR A 44 -11.18 1.20 2.95
CA THR A 44 -12.55 1.65 2.74
C THR A 44 -12.49 3.16 2.78
N PHE A 45 -12.18 3.76 1.63
CA PHE A 45 -12.54 5.12 1.37
C PHE A 45 -14.06 5.09 1.33
N THR A 46 -14.67 5.31 2.49
CA THR A 46 -16.02 5.84 2.55
C THR A 46 -15.94 7.17 1.83
N VAL A 47 -16.15 7.15 0.51
CA VAL A 47 -16.44 8.34 -0.26
C VAL A 47 -17.72 8.86 0.38
N THR A 48 -17.55 9.79 1.32
CA THR A 48 -18.68 10.44 1.96
C THR A 48 -19.38 11.16 0.84
N ARG A 49 -20.47 10.55 0.38
CA ARG A 49 -21.40 11.08 -0.61
C ARG A 49 -21.70 12.51 -0.19
N LYS A 50 -21.21 13.49 -0.97
CA LYS A 50 -21.52 14.90 -0.75
C LYS A 50 -23.04 15.04 -0.80
N ASN A 51 -23.65 15.31 0.35
CA ASN A 51 -25.06 15.64 0.44
C ASN A 51 -25.21 17.05 -0.12
N THR A 52 -25.52 17.16 -1.41
CA THR A 52 -26.04 18.40 -2.00
C THR A 52 -27.51 18.50 -1.62
N ARG A 53 -27.81 19.30 -0.59
CA ARG A 53 -29.06 20.05 -0.44
C ARG A 53 -28.77 21.34 0.32
#